data_AF-L8FTN6-F1
#
_entry.id   AF-L8FTN6-F1
#
_cell.length_a   1.000
_cell.length_b   1.000
_cell.length_c   1.000
_cell.angle_alpha   90.00
_cell.angle_beta   90.00
_cell.angle_gamma   90.00
#
_symmetry.space_group_name_H-M   'P 1'
#
loop_
_entity.id
_entity.type
_entity.pdbx_description
1 polymer ?
#
loop_
_entity_poly.entity_id
_entity_poly.type
_entity_poly.pdbx_seq_one_letter_code
_entity_poly.pdbx_strand_id
1 'polypeptide(L)'
;MCTPSTRPGAGFVDHQLWQNRERDPTSLRAEFDGLKGRAWLMTLLLARAYDSAVFSNPIGMDDDQLKNGCSMVLDPFGDVVAECRKLGEAMAVAVCSREKMEMAGRFRYRKARRPELYGHIVGKDRESKLAVTWMSK
;
A
#
# COMPACT_ATOMS: atom_id res chain seq x y z
N MET A 1 1.88 2.21 6.56
CA MET A 1 3.33 1.95 6.43
C MET A 1 4.06 2.86 7.37
N CYS A 2 5.24 2.47 7.86
CA CYS A 2 5.96 3.24 8.87
C CYS A 2 5.10 3.50 10.13
N THR A 3 4.28 2.50 10.50
CA THR A 3 3.32 2.55 11.62
C THR A 3 3.66 1.48 12.65
N PRO A 4 3.17 1.58 13.90
CA PRO A 4 3.36 0.55 14.91
C PRO A 4 2.91 -0.82 14.39
N SER A 5 3.74 -1.84 14.57
CA SER A 5 3.43 -3.20 14.15
C SER A 5 4.14 -4.21 15.04
N THR A 6 3.45 -5.28 15.39
CA THR A 6 4.02 -6.46 16.08
C THR A 6 4.78 -7.39 15.13
N ARG A 7 4.72 -7.13 13.82
CA ARG A 7 5.42 -7.94 12.82
C ARG A 7 6.93 -7.66 12.87
N PRO A 8 7.78 -8.70 12.96
CA PRO A 8 9.24 -8.51 12.91
C PRO A 8 9.69 -7.74 11.66
N GLY A 9 10.55 -6.74 11.84
CA GLY A 9 11.08 -5.90 10.77
C GLY A 9 10.13 -4.81 10.25
N ALA A 10 8.88 -4.77 10.71
CA ALA A 10 7.97 -3.64 10.50
C ALA A 10 8.10 -2.61 11.64
N GLY A 11 7.42 -1.47 11.53
CA GLY A 11 7.45 -0.43 12.56
C GLY A 11 7.74 0.96 11.98
N PHE A 12 8.18 1.87 12.84
CA PHE A 12 8.57 3.23 12.46
C PHE A 12 9.93 3.27 11.75
N VAL A 13 10.07 4.29 10.90
CA VAL A 13 11.35 4.72 10.33
C VAL A 13 11.78 5.94 11.13
N ASP A 14 13.05 6.00 11.50
CA ASP A 14 13.62 7.12 12.27
C ASP A 14 13.51 8.43 11.47
N HIS A 15 12.95 9.47 12.09
CA HIS A 15 12.77 10.78 11.47
C HIS A 15 14.11 11.47 11.16
N GLN A 16 15.20 11.13 11.86
CA GLN A 16 16.52 11.68 11.59
C GLN A 16 17.00 11.29 10.18
N LEU A 17 16.62 10.10 9.69
CA LEU A 17 16.91 9.67 8.33
C LEU A 17 16.20 10.56 7.29
N TRP A 18 15.00 11.04 7.58
CA TRP A 18 14.29 11.99 6.71
C TRP A 18 14.94 13.38 6.69
N GLN A 19 15.36 13.86 7.84
CA GLN A 19 16.07 15.15 7.95
C GLN A 19 17.40 15.11 7.19
N ASN A 20 18.10 13.97 7.22
CA ASN A 20 19.39 13.78 6.56
C ASN A 20 19.31 13.29 5.09
N ARG A 21 18.10 13.17 4.52
CA ARG A 21 17.86 12.49 3.22
C ARG A 21 18.64 13.04 2.04
N GLU A 22 19.06 14.30 2.07
CA GLU A 22 19.84 14.92 0.98
C GLU A 22 21.32 14.55 1.07
N ARG A 23 21.84 14.32 2.28
CA ARG A 23 23.24 13.93 2.51
C ARG A 23 23.42 12.43 2.51
N ASP A 24 22.46 11.69 3.06
CA ASP A 24 22.43 10.23 3.06
C ASP A 24 21.05 9.68 2.62
N PRO A 25 20.77 9.73 1.31
CA PRO A 25 19.52 9.17 0.77
C PRO A 25 19.48 7.63 0.85
N THR A 26 20.64 6.98 0.95
CA THR A 26 20.77 5.52 0.88
C THR A 26 20.22 4.84 2.13
N SER A 27 20.58 5.35 3.31
CA SER A 27 20.08 4.79 4.57
C SER A 27 18.56 4.91 4.69
N LEU A 28 18.00 6.07 4.32
CA LEU A 28 16.55 6.25 4.28
C LEU A 28 15.89 5.33 3.23
N ARG A 29 16.53 5.16 2.07
CA ARG A 29 16.02 4.28 1.02
C ARG A 29 15.90 2.83 1.48
N ALA A 30 16.91 2.32 2.18
CA ALA A 30 16.91 0.96 2.69
C ALA A 30 15.71 0.70 3.62
N GLU A 31 15.41 1.66 4.50
CA GLU A 31 14.23 1.61 5.38
C GLU A 31 12.91 1.67 4.59
N PHE A 32 12.81 2.57 3.61
CA PHE A 32 11.61 2.72 2.77
C PHE A 32 11.38 1.52 1.85
N ASP A 33 12.43 0.83 1.40
CA ASP A 33 12.31 -0.33 0.53
C ASP A 33 12.07 -1.64 1.30
N GLY A 34 12.47 -1.66 2.57
CA GLY A 34 12.30 -2.80 3.47
C GLY A 34 10.86 -3.07 3.93
N LEU A 35 10.74 -3.93 4.94
CA LEU A 35 9.48 -4.40 5.50
C LEU A 35 8.65 -3.32 6.20
N LYS A 36 9.23 -2.15 6.47
CA LYS A 36 8.52 -0.99 7.02
C LYS A 36 7.74 -0.21 5.96
N GLY A 37 8.17 -0.29 4.69
CA GLY A 37 7.62 0.47 3.57
C GLY A 37 7.22 -0.41 2.38
N ARG A 38 7.96 -0.32 1.28
CA ARG A 38 7.60 -0.89 -0.02
C ARG A 38 7.45 -2.41 0.01
N ALA A 39 8.36 -3.16 0.63
CA ALA A 39 8.21 -4.61 0.68
C ALA A 39 6.90 -5.02 1.37
N TRP A 40 6.44 -4.25 2.35
CA TRP A 40 5.10 -4.45 2.93
C TRP A 40 3.99 -4.13 1.93
N LEU A 41 4.04 -3.01 1.22
CA LEU A 41 3.06 -2.70 0.18
C LEU A 41 2.91 -3.80 -0.85
N MET A 42 4.03 -4.35 -1.32
CA MET A 42 4.00 -5.38 -2.36
C MET A 42 3.27 -6.65 -1.89
N THR A 43 3.17 -6.91 -0.59
CA THR A 43 2.35 -8.03 -0.11
C THR A 43 0.84 -7.78 -0.26
N LEU A 44 0.40 -6.52 -0.08
CA LEU A 44 -1.02 -6.16 -0.07
C LEU A 44 -1.51 -5.68 -1.44
N LEU A 45 -0.75 -4.81 -2.10
CA LEU A 45 -1.15 -4.13 -3.32
C LEU A 45 -1.18 -5.08 -4.51
N LEU A 46 -0.31 -6.09 -4.60
CA LEU A 46 -0.37 -7.10 -5.66
C LEU A 46 -1.71 -7.86 -5.63
N ALA A 47 -2.19 -8.20 -4.44
CA ALA A 47 -3.49 -8.85 -4.28
C ALA A 47 -4.66 -7.91 -4.64
N ARG A 48 -4.47 -6.59 -4.50
CA ARG A 48 -5.51 -5.56 -4.74
C ARG A 48 -5.46 -4.91 -6.12
N ALA A 49 -4.36 -5.06 -6.86
CA ALA A 49 -4.24 -4.66 -8.25
C ALA A 49 -5.32 -5.33 -9.13
N TYR A 50 -5.77 -6.51 -8.72
CA TYR A 50 -6.95 -7.17 -9.27
C TYR A 50 -8.22 -6.31 -9.20
N ASP A 51 -8.41 -5.48 -8.16
CA ASP A 51 -9.62 -4.69 -7.95
C ASP A 51 -9.47 -3.19 -8.26
N SER A 52 -8.28 -2.62 -8.09
CA SER A 52 -7.98 -1.19 -8.30
C SER A 52 -6.53 -0.94 -8.73
N ALA A 53 -6.34 -0.12 -9.78
CA ALA A 53 -5.07 0.08 -10.47
C ALA A 53 -4.20 1.25 -9.94
N VAL A 54 -4.65 2.00 -8.93
CA VAL A 54 -3.94 3.19 -8.44
C VAL A 54 -3.85 3.17 -6.92
N PHE A 55 -2.63 3.31 -6.41
CA PHE A 55 -2.33 3.49 -5.01
C PHE A 55 -1.64 4.83 -4.80
N SER A 56 -2.21 5.69 -3.97
CA SER A 56 -1.63 6.98 -3.60
C SER A 56 -1.24 6.96 -2.13
N ASN A 57 -0.03 7.42 -1.82
CA ASN A 57 0.44 7.52 -0.46
C ASN A 57 1.39 8.73 -0.30
N PRO A 58 1.24 9.51 0.79
CA PRO A 58 2.09 10.68 1.03
C PRO A 58 3.55 10.28 1.30
N ILE A 59 4.44 11.24 1.08
CA ILE A 59 5.87 11.13 1.43
C ILE A 59 6.29 12.29 2.32
N GLY A 60 7.12 11.99 3.30
CA GLY A 60 7.67 12.97 4.25
C GLY A 60 6.99 12.94 5.61
N MET A 61 7.31 13.92 6.44
CA MET A 61 6.78 14.02 7.80
C MET A 61 5.31 14.43 7.78
N ASP A 62 4.51 13.72 8.56
CA ASP A 62 3.12 13.99 8.88
C ASP A 62 3.01 13.91 10.41
N ASP A 63 3.16 15.08 11.05
CA ASP A 63 3.40 15.23 12.49
C ASP A 63 4.59 14.37 12.99
N ASP A 64 4.34 13.44 13.91
CA ASP A 64 5.35 12.53 14.47
C ASP A 64 5.60 11.28 13.60
N GLN A 65 4.88 11.14 12.48
CA GLN A 65 4.97 9.96 11.61
C GLN A 65 5.62 10.27 10.27
N LEU A 66 6.65 9.51 9.93
CA LEU A 66 7.27 9.55 8.61
C LEU A 66 6.50 8.67 7.61
N LYS A 67 6.11 9.23 6.47
CA LYS A 67 5.45 8.52 5.37
C LYS A 67 6.45 8.25 4.24
N ASN A 68 6.44 7.04 3.70
CA ASN A 68 7.44 6.55 2.75
C ASN A 68 7.10 6.77 1.28
N GLY A 69 5.97 7.41 0.94
CA GLY A 69 5.55 7.60 -0.44
C GLY A 69 5.21 6.28 -1.13
N CYS A 70 5.90 5.97 -2.23
CA CYS A 70 5.66 4.77 -3.03
C CYS A 70 4.25 4.72 -3.64
N SER A 71 3.70 5.87 -4.04
CA SER A 71 2.50 5.90 -4.89
C SER A 71 2.76 5.11 -6.18
N MET A 72 1.83 4.25 -6.58
CA MET A 72 1.99 3.30 -7.66
C MET A 72 0.77 3.27 -8.57
N VAL A 73 1.01 3.02 -9.85
CA VAL A 73 0.01 2.51 -10.78
C VAL A 73 0.33 1.05 -11.04
N LEU A 74 -0.65 0.18 -10.82
CA LEU A 74 -0.57 -1.26 -11.05
C LEU A 74 -1.48 -1.64 -12.21
N ASP A 75 -1.03 -2.55 -13.07
CA ASP A 75 -1.89 -3.09 -14.10
C ASP A 75 -2.79 -4.23 -13.55
N PRO A 76 -3.85 -4.62 -14.28
CA PRO A 76 -4.78 -5.64 -13.81
C PRO A 76 -4.19 -7.05 -13.63
N PHE A 77 -2.93 -7.29 -14.02
CA PHE A 77 -2.21 -8.54 -13.80
C PHE A 77 -1.39 -8.51 -12.50
N GLY A 78 -1.23 -7.33 -11.89
CA GLY A 78 -0.49 -7.13 -10.66
C GLY A 78 0.85 -6.41 -10.85
N ASP A 79 1.26 -6.11 -12.09
CA ASP A 79 2.55 -5.50 -12.33
C ASP A 79 2.53 -4.00 -12.01
N VAL A 80 3.59 -3.49 -11.39
CA VAL A 80 3.78 -2.04 -11.17
C VAL A 80 4.22 -1.42 -12.49
N VAL A 81 3.36 -0.60 -13.10
CA VAL A 81 3.65 0.08 -14.38
C VAL A 81 4.21 1.48 -14.20
N ALA A 82 3.99 2.11 -13.04
CA ALA A 82 4.64 3.36 -12.65
C ALA A 82 4.72 3.45 -11.13
N GLU A 83 5.79 4.04 -10.60
CA GLU A 83 6.01 4.20 -9.16
C GLU A 83 6.73 5.52 -8.83
N CYS A 84 6.23 6.23 -7.82
CA CYS A 84 6.93 7.37 -7.22
C CYS A 84 8.05 6.87 -6.31
N ARG A 85 9.29 7.04 -6.75
CA ARG A 85 10.50 6.64 -6.00
C ARG A 85 11.26 7.82 -5.39
N LYS A 86 10.97 9.07 -5.77
CA LYS A 86 11.72 10.23 -5.28
C LYS A 86 11.50 10.44 -3.76
N LEU A 87 12.52 10.91 -3.04
CA LEU A 87 12.42 11.32 -1.63
C LEU A 87 11.86 12.74 -1.51
N GLY A 88 10.71 12.96 -2.16
CA GLY A 88 10.05 14.26 -2.30
C GLY A 88 8.96 14.18 -3.37
N GLU A 89 8.44 15.34 -3.78
CA GLU A 89 7.34 15.43 -4.72
C GLU A 89 7.66 14.78 -6.08
N ALA A 90 6.76 13.90 -6.51
CA ALA A 90 6.82 13.17 -7.77
C ALA A 90 5.42 12.69 -8.19
N MET A 91 5.29 12.37 -9.48
CA MET A 91 4.06 11.83 -10.07
C MET A 91 4.37 10.53 -10.81
N ALA A 92 3.53 9.52 -10.61
CA ALA A 92 3.54 8.28 -11.37
C ALA A 92 2.51 8.38 -12.49
N VAL A 93 2.95 8.20 -13.73
CA VAL A 93 2.10 8.32 -14.93
C VAL A 93 2.18 7.01 -15.71
N ALA A 94 1.02 6.49 -16.10
CA ALA A 94 0.93 5.30 -16.93
C ALA A 94 -0.26 5.38 -17.88
N VAL A 95 -0.16 4.67 -19.02
CA VAL A 95 -1.26 4.52 -19.97
C VAL A 95 -2.09 3.32 -19.57
N CYS A 96 -3.38 3.55 -19.33
CA CYS A 96 -4.34 2.50 -18.97
C CYS A 96 -5.18 2.13 -20.19
N SER A 97 -5.22 0.85 -20.56
CA SER A 97 -6.08 0.33 -21.63
C SER A 97 -7.20 -0.55 -21.09
N ARG A 98 -8.38 -0.45 -21.69
CA ARG A 98 -9.54 -1.26 -21.32
C ARG A 98 -9.35 -2.74 -21.67
N GLU A 99 -8.64 -3.02 -22.76
CA GLU A 99 -8.37 -4.37 -23.24
C GLU A 99 -7.69 -5.24 -22.18
N LYS A 100 -6.67 -4.70 -21.49
CA LYS A 100 -6.00 -5.40 -20.39
C LYS A 100 -6.96 -5.80 -19.27
N MET A 101 -8.01 -5.02 -19.02
CA MET A 101 -8.99 -5.38 -17.99
C MET A 101 -9.81 -6.62 -18.35
N GLU A 102 -10.17 -6.80 -19.62
CA GLU A 102 -10.95 -7.96 -20.08
C GLU A 102 -10.08 -9.21 -20.18
N MET A 103 -8.82 -9.04 -20.55
CA MET A 103 -7.84 -10.12 -20.62
C MET A 103 -7.45 -10.65 -19.24
N ALA A 104 -7.38 -9.78 -18.24
CA ALA A 104 -6.98 -10.14 -16.89
C ALA A 104 -7.94 -11.16 -16.25
N GLY A 105 -7.37 -12.11 -15.50
CA GLY A 105 -8.13 -13.20 -14.88
C GLY A 105 -9.30 -12.71 -14.02
N ARG A 106 -9.16 -11.54 -13.39
CA ARG A 106 -10.20 -10.88 -12.60
C ARG A 106 -11.55 -10.77 -13.32
N PHE A 107 -11.54 -10.45 -14.61
CA PHE A 107 -12.79 -10.29 -15.37
C PHE A 107 -13.58 -11.61 -15.40
N ARG A 108 -12.90 -12.73 -15.62
CA ARG A 108 -13.51 -14.07 -15.58
C ARG A 108 -13.92 -14.46 -14.16
N TYR A 109 -13.06 -14.20 -13.17
CA TYR A 109 -13.35 -14.53 -11.77
C TYR A 109 -14.56 -13.76 -11.23
N ARG A 110 -14.71 -12.48 -11.60
CA ARG A 110 -15.88 -11.67 -11.22
C ARG A 110 -17.16 -12.22 -11.85
N LYS A 111 -17.12 -12.73 -13.07
CA LYS A 111 -18.27 -13.39 -13.73
C LYS A 111 -18.63 -14.73 -13.07
N ALA A 112 -17.62 -15.47 -12.58
CA ALA A 112 -17.82 -16.77 -11.93
C ALA A 112 -18.25 -16.66 -10.45
N ARG A 113 -18.11 -15.49 -9.83
CA ARG A 113 -18.52 -15.25 -8.44
C ARG A 113 -20.03 -15.44 -8.28
N ARG A 114 -20.42 -16.09 -7.17
CA ARG A 114 -21.83 -16.33 -6.78
C ARG A 114 -22.22 -15.62 -5.47
N PRO A 115 -22.49 -14.29 -5.49
CA PRO A 115 -22.75 -13.48 -4.30
C PRO A 115 -23.80 -14.04 -3.34
N GLU A 116 -24.79 -14.72 -3.88
CA GLU A 116 -25.86 -15.36 -3.12
C GLU A 116 -25.35 -16.42 -2.12
N LEU A 117 -24.20 -17.05 -2.38
CA LEU A 117 -23.64 -18.08 -1.49
C LEU A 117 -22.99 -17.50 -0.22
N TYR A 118 -22.45 -16.28 -0.28
CA TYR A 118 -21.69 -15.69 0.82
C TYR A 118 -22.35 -14.47 1.46
N GLY A 119 -23.44 -13.95 0.90
CA GLY A 119 -24.18 -12.81 1.48
C GLY A 119 -24.56 -13.01 2.94
N HIS A 120 -25.11 -14.19 3.29
CA HIS A 120 -25.51 -14.52 4.66
C HIS A 120 -24.34 -14.72 5.63
N ILE A 121 -23.10 -14.89 5.13
CA ILE A 121 -21.88 -15.00 5.95
C ILE A 121 -21.33 -13.61 6.24
N VAL A 122 -21.24 -12.77 5.20
CA VAL A 122 -20.70 -11.41 5.29
C VAL A 122 -21.64 -10.52 6.10
N GLY A 123 -22.95 -10.71 5.98
CA GLY A 123 -23.96 -9.96 6.71
C GLY A 123 -24.32 -10.48 8.11
N LYS A 124 -23.59 -11.45 8.67
CA LYS A 124 -23.83 -11.90 10.04
C LYS A 124 -23.56 -10.77 11.05
N ASP A 125 -24.39 -10.67 12.06
CA ASP A 125 -24.17 -9.77 13.19
C ASP A 125 -22.81 -10.03 13.84
N ARG A 126 -22.10 -8.94 14.16
CA ARG A 126 -20.82 -8.96 14.87
C ARG A 126 -20.78 -7.85 15.90
N GLU A 127 -20.35 -8.17 17.10
CA GLU A 127 -20.02 -7.17 18.11
C GLU A 127 -18.72 -6.46 17.69
N SER A 128 -18.86 -5.22 17.21
CA SER A 128 -17.70 -4.42 16.81
C SER A 128 -17.02 -3.84 18.05
N LYS A 129 -15.73 -4.14 18.24
CA LYS A 129 -14.90 -3.59 19.31
C LYS A 129 -13.83 -2.70 18.69
N LEU A 130 -13.90 -1.40 18.99
CA LEU A 130 -12.86 -0.46 18.62
C LEU A 130 -11.82 -0.40 19.76
N ALA A 131 -10.62 -0.90 19.51
CA ALA A 131 -9.51 -0.81 20.45
C ALA A 131 -8.45 0.16 19.90
N VAL A 132 -8.41 1.37 20.44
CA VAL A 132 -7.44 2.40 20.05
C VAL A 132 -6.27 2.39 21.03
N THR A 133 -5.20 1.66 20.69
CA THR A 133 -4.07 1.40 21.60
C THR A 133 -3.33 2.66 22.07
N TRP A 134 -3.43 3.78 21.35
CA TRP A 134 -2.80 5.06 21.71
C TRP A 134 -3.71 6.02 22.50
N MET A 135 -4.98 5.67 22.73
CA MET A 135 -5.90 6.50 23.55
C MET A 135 -5.89 6.09 25.03
N SER A 136 -5.42 4.88 25.33
CA SER A 136 -5.22 4.43 26.71
C SER A 136 -3.92 5.03 27.25
N LYS A 137 -4.03 6.17 27.94
CA LYS A 137 -2.99 6.67 28.86
C LYS A 137 -3.23 6.13 30.25
#